data_AF-A0A7S9H1V0-F1
#
_entry.id   AF-A0A7S9H1V0-F1
#
_cell.length_a   1.000
_cell.length_b   1.000
_cell.length_c   1.000
_cell.angle_alpha   90.00
_cell.angle_beta   90.00
_cell.angle_gamma   90.00
#
_symmetry.space_group_name_H-M   'P 1'
#
loop_
_entity.id
_entity.type
_entity.pdbx_description
1 polymer ?
#
loop_
_entity_poly.entity_id
_entity_poly.type
_entity_poly.pdbx_seq_one_letter_code
_entity_poly.pdbx_strand_id
1 'polypeptide(L)'
;MQVSDAHGASATSYAYKASLIGSAHRFELTDDGLSWHIAGRSGVWRYDEISAIRLSFRPVSMQQHRFRADVSRAGGGRIAILSTSWQTAALMAPQDNGFREFMIELHSRMAKAGSRAELTAGLGRKTYAAILAFLAVLAVAMMALLIRAFLIGEFAGALFIIGFAALFVWQVGGFMRRNQPRSYSFDQLPRGALP
;
A
#
# COMPACT_ATOMS: atom_id res chain seq x y z
N MET A 1 23.44 32.31 2.48
CA MET A 1 22.88 31.69 3.71
C MET A 1 21.46 31.25 3.35
N GLN A 2 21.32 30.03 2.84
CA GLN A 2 20.05 29.50 2.33
C GLN A 2 19.65 28.36 3.26
N VAL A 3 18.52 28.56 3.94
CA VAL A 3 18.07 27.84 5.12
C VAL A 3 17.75 26.38 4.77
N SER A 4 18.23 25.51 5.63
CA SER A 4 18.05 24.07 5.71
C SER A 4 16.61 23.59 5.50
N ASP A 5 16.34 22.96 4.35
CA ASP A 5 15.16 22.10 4.15
C ASP A 5 15.45 20.69 4.71
N ALA A 6 15.71 20.64 6.01
CA ALA A 6 15.76 19.42 6.80
C ALA A 6 14.80 19.58 7.99
N HIS A 7 13.50 19.72 7.70
CA HIS A 7 12.49 19.55 8.74
C HIS A 7 12.17 18.06 8.86
N GLY A 8 12.70 17.47 9.93
CA GLY A 8 12.34 16.13 10.36
C GLY A 8 10.82 16.01 10.45
N ALA A 9 10.31 14.86 10.01
CA ALA A 9 8.95 14.46 10.31
C ALA A 9 8.77 14.56 11.84
N SER A 10 7.97 15.52 12.30
CA SER A 10 7.39 15.38 13.63
C SER A 10 6.29 14.34 13.50
N ALA A 11 5.99 13.58 14.56
CA ALA A 11 4.88 12.61 14.55
C ALA A 11 3.54 13.23 14.08
N THR A 12 3.41 14.56 14.15
CA THR A 12 2.25 15.35 13.74
C THR A 12 2.31 15.94 12.33
N SER A 13 3.46 15.97 11.65
CA SER A 13 3.59 16.59 10.33
C SER A 13 4.39 15.71 9.37
N TYR A 14 3.77 15.36 8.25
CA TYR A 14 4.35 14.51 7.21
C TYR A 14 4.28 15.19 5.85
N ALA A 15 5.43 15.33 5.18
CA ALA A 15 5.49 15.89 3.85
C ALA A 15 6.34 15.02 2.91
N TYR A 16 5.82 14.76 1.71
CA TYR A 16 6.55 14.02 0.68
C TYR A 16 6.30 14.61 -0.71
N LYS A 17 7.29 14.49 -1.60
CA LYS A 17 7.12 14.85 -3.01
C LYS A 17 6.62 13.64 -3.79
N ALA A 18 5.40 13.75 -4.33
CA ALA A 18 4.80 12.72 -5.18
C ALA A 18 5.36 12.71 -6.61
N SER A 19 6.02 13.79 -7.04
CA SER A 19 6.64 13.97 -8.36
C SER A 19 7.85 14.90 -8.24
N LEU A 20 8.81 14.79 -9.17
CA LEU A 20 9.96 15.70 -9.25
C LEU A 20 9.56 17.15 -9.58
N ILE A 21 8.50 17.32 -10.36
CA ILE A 21 8.07 18.63 -10.90
C ILE A 21 6.87 19.18 -10.11
N GLY A 22 6.19 18.33 -9.33
CA GLY A 22 5.01 18.72 -8.56
C GLY A 22 5.33 19.31 -7.18
N SER A 23 4.41 20.14 -6.67
CA SER A 23 4.45 20.62 -5.28
C SER A 23 4.43 19.44 -4.29
N ALA A 24 5.16 19.57 -3.18
CA ALA A 24 5.13 18.56 -2.11
C ALA A 24 3.70 18.38 -1.56
N HIS A 25 3.31 17.14 -1.31
CA HIS A 25 2.11 16.83 -0.56
C HIS A 25 2.45 16.96 0.93
N ARG A 26 1.75 17.82 1.64
CA ARG A 26 1.94 18.05 3.08
C ARG A 26 0.68 17.64 3.83
N PHE A 27 0.87 16.90 4.91
CA PHE A 27 -0.18 16.43 5.81
C PHE A 27 0.19 16.82 7.23
N GLU A 28 -0.78 17.29 7.98
CA GLU A 28 -0.58 17.74 9.35
C GLU A 28 -1.77 17.28 10.20
N LEU A 29 -1.47 16.73 11.38
CA LEU A 29 -2.45 16.32 12.36
C LEU A 29 -2.68 17.49 13.30
N THR A 30 -3.78 18.20 13.10
CA THR A 30 -4.23 19.27 13.98
C THR A 30 -5.23 18.74 15.00
N ASP A 31 -5.69 19.59 15.91
CA ASP A 31 -6.73 19.23 16.86
C ASP A 31 -8.10 19.11 16.16
N ASP A 32 -8.33 19.89 15.11
CA ASP A 32 -9.56 19.87 14.31
C ASP A 32 -9.65 18.65 13.36
N GLY A 33 -8.51 18.08 12.95
CA GLY A 33 -8.50 16.96 12.01
C GLY A 33 -7.19 16.75 11.25
N LEU A 34 -7.28 15.98 10.18
CA LEU A 34 -6.21 15.79 9.21
C LEU A 34 -6.23 16.96 8.20
N SER A 35 -5.29 17.89 8.36
CA SER A 35 -5.01 18.94 7.39
C SER A 35 -4.16 18.37 6.25
N TRP A 36 -4.56 18.63 5.01
CA TRP A 36 -3.85 18.16 3.82
C TRP A 36 -3.68 19.30 2.81
N HIS A 37 -2.52 19.31 2.15
CA HIS A 37 -2.15 20.25 1.10
C HIS A 37 -1.53 19.45 -0.05
N ILE A 38 -2.24 19.37 -1.17
CA ILE A 38 -1.88 18.57 -2.34
C ILE A 38 -2.08 19.41 -3.60
N ALA A 39 -1.00 19.67 -4.35
CA ALA A 39 -1.08 20.29 -5.69
C ALA A 39 -1.93 21.57 -5.76
N GLY A 40 -1.78 22.45 -4.77
CA GLY A 40 -2.52 23.71 -4.68
C GLY A 40 -3.95 23.61 -4.11
N ARG A 41 -4.42 22.40 -3.78
CA ARG A 41 -5.65 22.18 -3.01
C ARG A 41 -5.29 21.95 -1.56
N SER A 42 -6.06 22.53 -0.66
CA SER A 42 -5.95 22.28 0.76
C SER A 42 -7.31 22.05 1.39
N GLY A 43 -7.31 21.36 2.53
CA GLY A 43 -8.51 21.13 3.29
C GLY A 43 -8.20 20.46 4.62
N VAL A 44 -9.19 20.45 5.49
CA VAL A 44 -9.15 19.71 6.76
C VAL A 44 -10.25 18.67 6.73
N TRP A 45 -9.90 17.42 6.98
CA TRP A 45 -10.85 16.34 7.19
C TRP A 45 -10.92 16.05 8.68
N ARG A 46 -12.10 16.20 9.27
CA ARG A 46 -12.28 15.85 10.68
C ARG A 46 -12.09 14.34 10.87
N TYR A 47 -11.63 13.92 12.04
CA TYR A 47 -11.34 12.51 12.31
C TYR A 47 -12.58 11.60 12.26
N ASP A 48 -13.77 12.15 12.52
CA ASP A 48 -15.08 11.48 12.43
C ASP A 48 -15.60 11.37 10.99
N GLU A 49 -15.15 12.24 10.10
CA GLU A 49 -15.47 12.19 8.68
C GLU A 49 -14.63 11.16 7.92
N ILE A 50 -13.51 10.68 8.49
CA ILE A 50 -12.72 9.62 7.86
C ILE A 50 -13.50 8.31 7.96
N SER A 51 -13.91 7.76 6.83
CA SER A 51 -14.76 6.56 6.75
C SER A 51 -13.96 5.27 6.61
N ALA A 52 -12.78 5.32 6.00
CA ALA A 52 -11.94 4.14 5.83
C ALA A 52 -10.46 4.50 5.66
N ILE A 53 -9.58 3.67 6.22
CA ILE A 53 -8.14 3.70 5.96
C ILE A 53 -7.73 2.34 5.42
N ARG A 54 -7.03 2.34 4.28
CA ARG A 54 -6.42 1.13 3.73
C ARG A 54 -4.91 1.24 3.67
N LEU A 55 -4.22 0.37 4.39
CA LEU A 55 -2.76 0.21 4.30
C LEU A 55 -2.43 -0.89 3.30
N SER A 56 -1.59 -0.60 2.30
CA SER A 56 -1.18 -1.58 1.30
C SER A 56 0.32 -1.55 1.07
N PHE A 57 0.90 -2.75 0.92
CA PHE A 57 2.31 -2.94 0.60
C PHE A 57 2.44 -3.28 -0.89
N ARG A 58 3.00 -2.36 -1.68
CA ARG A 58 3.06 -2.47 -3.14
C ARG A 58 4.52 -2.38 -3.63
N PRO A 59 5.33 -3.43 -3.47
CA PRO A 59 6.66 -3.45 -4.06
C PRO A 59 6.53 -3.49 -5.59
N VAL A 60 7.16 -2.56 -6.28
CA VAL A 60 7.47 -2.66 -7.72
C VAL A 60 8.92 -3.13 -7.84
N SER A 61 9.29 -3.83 -8.93
CA SER A 61 10.54 -4.62 -9.03
C SER A 61 11.84 -3.89 -8.67
N MET A 62 11.88 -2.56 -8.73
CA MET A 62 13.03 -1.72 -8.32
C MET A 62 12.87 -1.02 -6.94
N GLN A 63 11.71 -1.11 -6.28
CA GLN A 63 11.37 -0.39 -5.04
C GLN A 63 10.81 -1.35 -3.99
N GLN A 64 11.68 -1.85 -3.11
CA GLN A 64 11.36 -2.93 -2.16
C GLN A 64 10.51 -2.47 -0.94
N HIS A 65 10.34 -1.16 -0.69
CA HIS A 65 9.71 -0.62 0.53
C HIS A 65 8.69 0.49 0.23
N ARG A 66 7.63 0.20 -0.54
CA ARG A 66 6.55 1.18 -0.80
C ARG A 66 5.27 0.82 -0.06
N PHE A 67 5.07 1.47 1.08
CA PHE A 67 3.82 1.47 1.82
C PHE A 67 2.92 2.60 1.34
N ARG A 68 1.63 2.32 1.24
CA ARG A 68 0.60 3.29 0.81
C ARG A 68 -0.58 3.23 1.76
N ALA A 69 -0.94 4.37 2.33
CA ALA A 69 -2.18 4.56 3.07
C ALA A 69 -3.19 5.29 2.17
N ASP A 70 -4.32 4.65 1.90
CA ASP A 70 -5.45 5.29 1.24
C ASP A 70 -6.50 5.67 2.29
N VAL A 71 -6.70 6.97 2.48
CA VAL A 71 -7.67 7.55 3.42
C VAL A 71 -8.91 7.98 2.63
N SER A 72 -10.09 7.54 3.06
CA SER A 72 -11.37 7.85 2.42
C SER A 72 -12.26 8.64 3.38
N ARG A 73 -13.04 9.59 2.85
CA ARG A 73 -13.98 10.42 3.63
C ARG A 73 -15.43 9.95 3.44
N ALA A 74 -16.23 10.07 4.50
CA ALA A 74 -17.69 9.97 4.45
C ALA A 74 -18.23 11.15 3.63
N GLY A 75 -18.95 10.86 2.54
CA GLY A 75 -19.38 11.88 1.57
C GLY A 75 -18.51 11.97 0.31
N GLY A 76 -17.46 11.14 0.20
CA GLY A 76 -16.64 11.03 -1.00
C GLY A 76 -15.31 11.77 -0.91
N GLY A 77 -14.38 11.40 -1.79
CA GLY A 77 -12.99 11.84 -1.75
C GLY A 77 -12.06 10.77 -1.17
N ARG A 78 -10.91 10.60 -1.83
CA ARG A 78 -9.87 9.66 -1.42
C ARG A 78 -8.51 10.33 -1.53
N ILE A 79 -7.75 10.30 -0.45
CA ILE A 79 -6.38 10.78 -0.38
C ILE A 79 -5.46 9.57 -0.29
N ALA A 80 -4.39 9.57 -1.09
CA ALA A 80 -3.35 8.56 -1.02
C ALA A 80 -2.09 9.17 -0.41
N ILE A 81 -1.64 8.64 0.72
CA ILE A 81 -0.39 8.97 1.39
C ILE A 81 0.60 7.84 1.08
N LEU A 82 1.80 8.20 0.63
CA LEU A 82 2.85 7.26 0.24
C LEU A 82 4.03 7.39 1.20
N SER A 83 4.61 6.25 1.60
CA SER A 83 5.85 6.17 2.43
C SER A 83 7.13 6.49 1.66
N THR A 84 7.01 7.01 0.44
CA THR A 84 8.14 7.25 -0.45
C THR A 84 8.08 8.66 -1.01
N SER A 85 9.20 9.39 -0.87
CA SER A 85 9.37 10.74 -1.39
C SER A 85 10.40 10.74 -2.53
N TRP A 86 10.07 11.34 -3.66
CA TRP A 86 11.02 11.56 -4.74
C TRP A 86 12.07 12.59 -4.30
N GLN A 87 13.34 12.18 -4.20
CA GLN A 87 14.45 13.10 -3.94
C GLN A 87 15.19 13.48 -5.23
N THR A 88 15.25 12.58 -6.22
CA THR A 88 15.84 12.81 -7.55
C THR A 88 15.25 11.83 -8.57
N ALA A 89 15.46 12.06 -9.87
CA ALA A 89 14.92 11.22 -10.97
C ALA A 89 15.30 9.73 -10.87
N ALA A 90 16.32 9.41 -10.07
CA ALA A 90 16.81 8.05 -9.82
C ALA A 90 16.86 7.66 -8.32
N LEU A 91 16.49 8.55 -7.39
CA LEU A 91 16.67 8.33 -5.95
C LEU A 91 15.40 8.72 -5.18
N MET A 92 14.79 7.71 -4.58
CA MET A 92 13.62 7.81 -3.72
C MET A 92 14.07 7.43 -2.31
N ALA A 93 14.07 8.36 -1.36
CA ALA A 93 14.50 8.06 0.01
C ALA A 93 13.34 7.37 0.74
N PRO A 94 13.55 6.19 1.36
CA PRO A 94 12.57 5.57 2.25
C PRO A 94 12.35 6.50 3.46
N GLN A 95 11.11 6.96 3.68
CA GLN A 95 10.74 7.72 4.89
C GLN A 95 9.97 6.82 5.87
N ASP A 96 10.52 5.63 6.08
CA ASP A 96 9.82 4.53 6.73
C ASP A 96 9.49 4.86 8.21
N ASN A 97 10.41 5.46 8.95
CA ASN A 97 10.19 5.85 10.35
C ASN A 97 9.18 7.00 10.50
N GLY A 98 9.29 8.04 9.68
CA GLY A 98 8.38 9.20 9.72
C GLY A 98 6.95 8.84 9.29
N PHE A 99 6.81 7.96 8.30
CA PHE A 99 5.51 7.44 7.89
C PHE A 99 4.87 6.58 8.99
N ARG A 100 5.65 5.71 9.65
CA ARG A 100 5.17 4.88 10.76
C ARG A 100 4.67 5.72 11.94
N GLU A 101 5.46 6.69 12.38
CA GLU A 101 5.11 7.58 13.50
C GLU A 101 3.85 8.40 13.20
N PHE A 102 3.77 8.97 11.99
CA PHE A 102 2.58 9.70 11.54
C PHE A 102 1.33 8.82 11.50
N MET A 103 1.45 7.60 10.98
CA MET A 103 0.32 6.68 10.95
C MET A 103 -0.12 6.24 12.35
N ILE A 104 0.81 6.00 13.28
CA ILE A 104 0.48 5.68 14.68
C ILE A 104 -0.27 6.84 15.33
N GLU A 105 0.21 8.07 15.19
CA GLU A 105 -0.41 9.25 15.78
C GLU A 105 -1.79 9.54 15.16
N LEU A 106 -1.94 9.40 13.84
CA LEU A 106 -3.24 9.52 13.16
C LEU A 106 -4.27 8.52 13.73
N HIS A 107 -3.88 7.25 13.89
CA HIS A 107 -4.77 6.23 14.46
C HIS A 107 -5.11 6.53 15.93
N SER A 108 -4.14 6.99 16.72
CA SER A 108 -4.35 7.42 18.11
C SER A 108 -5.37 8.55 18.22
N ARG A 109 -5.25 9.60 17.39
CA ARG A 109 -6.18 10.72 17.38
C ARG A 109 -7.57 10.33 16.88
N MET A 110 -7.66 9.49 15.86
CA MET A 110 -8.93 8.95 15.37
C MET A 110 -9.65 8.12 16.43
N ALA A 111 -8.92 7.28 17.17
CA ALA A 111 -9.50 6.49 18.27
C ALA A 111 -10.01 7.41 19.39
N LYS A 112 -9.23 8.43 19.79
CA LYS A 112 -9.66 9.43 20.78
C LYS A 112 -10.90 10.21 20.35
N ALA A 113 -11.04 10.49 19.05
CA ALA A 113 -12.21 11.16 18.49
C ALA A 113 -13.44 10.22 18.32
N GLY A 114 -13.33 8.94 18.69
CA GLY A 114 -14.42 7.97 18.55
C GLY A 114 -14.74 7.59 17.10
N SER A 115 -13.75 7.70 16.20
CA SER A 115 -13.92 7.38 14.78
C SER A 115 -14.33 5.92 14.59
N ARG A 116 -15.30 5.69 13.69
CA ARG A 116 -15.77 4.34 13.29
C ARG A 116 -15.22 3.91 11.93
N ALA A 117 -14.08 4.47 11.53
CA ALA A 117 -13.47 4.20 10.23
C ALA A 117 -13.18 2.71 10.03
N GLU A 118 -13.44 2.19 8.83
CA GLU A 118 -13.05 0.83 8.46
C GLU A 118 -11.54 0.77 8.17
N LEU A 119 -10.81 0.07 9.03
CA LEU A 119 -9.36 -0.09 8.90
C LEU A 119 -9.03 -1.42 8.21
N THR A 120 -8.43 -1.33 7.02
CA THR A 120 -8.09 -2.51 6.20
C THR A 120 -6.63 -2.53 5.79
N ALA A 121 -6.04 -3.71 5.70
CA ALA A 121 -4.70 -3.95 5.20
C ALA A 121 -4.73 -4.85 3.96
N GLY A 122 -3.75 -4.67 3.07
CA GLY A 122 -3.59 -5.46 1.85
C GLY A 122 -4.39 -4.94 0.65
N LEU A 123 -4.65 -5.83 -0.31
CA LEU A 123 -5.47 -5.51 -1.48
C LEU A 123 -6.97 -5.44 -1.12
N GLY A 124 -7.74 -4.65 -1.87
CA GLY A 124 -9.20 -4.68 -1.71
C GLY A 124 -9.76 -6.07 -1.99
N ARG A 125 -10.72 -6.54 -1.18
CA ARG A 125 -11.29 -7.91 -1.30
C ARG A 125 -11.68 -8.27 -2.73
N LYS A 126 -12.33 -7.35 -3.46
CA LYS A 126 -12.73 -7.56 -4.86
C LYS A 126 -11.53 -7.74 -5.79
N THR A 127 -10.51 -6.89 -5.67
CA THR A 127 -9.29 -6.98 -6.49
C THR A 127 -8.50 -8.25 -6.18
N TYR A 128 -8.36 -8.60 -4.89
CA TYR A 128 -7.71 -9.85 -4.49
C TYR A 128 -8.46 -11.07 -5.02
N ALA A 129 -9.79 -11.09 -4.93
CA ALA A 129 -10.62 -12.15 -5.48
C ALA A 129 -10.49 -12.26 -7.01
N ALA A 130 -10.47 -11.14 -7.73
CA ALA A 130 -10.29 -11.12 -9.18
C ALA A 130 -8.92 -11.68 -9.60
N ILE A 131 -7.84 -11.29 -8.90
CA ILE A 131 -6.50 -11.84 -9.12
C ILE A 131 -6.50 -13.35 -8.82
N LEU A 132 -7.08 -13.76 -7.70
CA LEU A 132 -7.14 -15.18 -7.33
C LEU A 132 -7.92 -16.01 -8.36
N ALA A 133 -9.04 -15.50 -8.87
CA ALA A 133 -9.83 -16.15 -9.91
C ALA A 133 -9.02 -16.29 -11.21
N PHE A 134 -8.32 -15.23 -11.63
CA PHE A 134 -7.45 -15.28 -12.79
C PHE A 134 -6.32 -16.31 -12.64
N LEU A 135 -5.69 -16.37 -11.46
CA LEU A 135 -4.66 -17.35 -11.15
C LEU A 135 -5.21 -18.79 -11.18
N ALA A 136 -6.44 -19.00 -10.70
CA ALA A 136 -7.09 -20.31 -10.76
C ALA A 136 -7.35 -20.75 -12.20
N VAL A 137 -7.84 -19.86 -13.07
CA VAL A 137 -8.04 -20.15 -14.50
C VAL A 137 -6.71 -20.49 -15.17
N LEU A 138 -5.66 -19.71 -14.90
CA LEU A 138 -4.32 -19.98 -15.43
C LEU A 138 -3.80 -21.35 -14.98
N ALA A 139 -3.99 -21.71 -13.71
CA ALA A 139 -3.59 -23.01 -13.17
C ALA A 139 -4.34 -24.17 -13.85
N VAL A 140 -5.64 -24.01 -14.11
CA VAL A 140 -6.44 -25.00 -14.86
C VAL A 140 -5.93 -25.14 -16.29
N ALA A 141 -5.61 -24.04 -16.98
CA ALA A 141 -5.04 -24.08 -18.33
C ALA A 141 -3.68 -24.77 -18.35
N MET A 142 -2.78 -24.45 -17.39
CA MET A 142 -1.49 -25.11 -17.25
C MET A 142 -1.62 -26.61 -16.96
N MET A 143 -2.58 -27.00 -16.11
CA MET A 143 -2.86 -28.41 -15.81
C MET A 143 -3.35 -29.15 -17.06
N ALA A 144 -4.22 -28.54 -17.86
CA ALA A 144 -4.67 -29.12 -19.13
C ALA A 144 -3.52 -29.31 -20.12
N LEU A 145 -2.62 -28.33 -20.23
CA LEU A 145 -1.40 -28.44 -21.06
C LEU A 145 -0.46 -29.53 -20.54
N LEU A 146 -0.32 -29.68 -19.23
CA LEU A 146 0.50 -30.71 -18.61
C LEU A 146 -0.06 -32.11 -18.89
N ILE A 147 -1.37 -32.31 -18.72
CA ILE A 147 -2.05 -33.56 -19.07
C ILE A 147 -1.82 -33.87 -20.56
N ARG A 148 -2.01 -32.87 -21.45
CA ARG A 148 -1.74 -33.03 -22.88
C ARG A 148 -0.29 -33.42 -23.17
N ALA A 149 0.68 -32.82 -22.48
CA ALA A 149 2.09 -33.14 -22.66
C ALA A 149 2.39 -34.60 -22.28
N PHE A 150 1.82 -35.09 -21.17
CA PHE A 150 1.95 -36.50 -20.79
C PHE A 150 1.28 -37.45 -21.79
N LEU A 151 0.10 -37.10 -22.31
CA LEU A 151 -0.61 -37.92 -23.30
C LEU A 151 0.15 -38.08 -24.62
N ILE A 152 0.94 -37.07 -25.01
CA ILE A 152 1.72 -37.07 -26.26
C ILE A 152 3.17 -37.56 -26.02
N GLY A 153 3.56 -37.86 -24.77
CA GLY A 153 4.90 -38.31 -24.42
C GLY A 153 5.96 -37.20 -24.35
N GLU A 154 5.53 -35.93 -24.33
CA GLU A 154 6.39 -34.74 -24.31
C GLU A 154 6.88 -34.43 -22.89
N PHE A 155 7.75 -35.29 -22.35
CA PHE A 155 8.27 -35.17 -20.99
C PHE A 155 9.08 -33.89 -20.76
N ALA A 156 9.80 -33.40 -21.77
CA ALA A 156 10.55 -32.14 -21.68
C ALA A 156 9.60 -30.94 -21.50
N GLY A 157 8.50 -30.90 -22.26
CA GLY A 157 7.47 -29.88 -22.11
C GLY A 157 6.76 -29.96 -20.76
N ALA A 158 6.46 -31.15 -20.27
CA ALA A 158 5.90 -31.35 -18.93
C ALA A 158 6.82 -30.82 -17.83
N LEU A 159 8.12 -31.15 -17.90
CA LEU A 159 9.12 -30.69 -16.94
C LEU A 159 9.26 -29.16 -16.95
N PHE A 160 9.21 -28.55 -18.15
CA PHE A 160 9.22 -27.10 -18.30
C PHE A 160 8.01 -26.44 -17.63
N ILE A 161 6.80 -26.97 -17.83
CA ILE A 161 5.57 -26.47 -17.20
C ILE A 161 5.66 -26.57 -15.67
N ILE A 162 6.17 -27.68 -15.14
CA ILE A 162 6.34 -27.88 -13.69
C ILE A 162 7.36 -26.86 -13.13
N GLY A 163 8.51 -26.71 -13.77
CA GLY A 163 9.53 -25.75 -13.34
C GLY A 163 9.02 -24.31 -13.35
N PHE A 164 8.30 -23.92 -14.41
CA PHE A 164 7.70 -22.60 -14.50
C PHE A 164 6.61 -22.38 -13.45
N ALA A 165 5.76 -23.37 -13.19
CA ALA A 165 4.76 -23.31 -12.13
C ALA A 165 5.39 -23.10 -10.75
N ALA A 166 6.48 -23.81 -10.45
CA ALA A 166 7.20 -23.65 -9.17
C ALA A 166 7.77 -22.24 -9.01
N LEU A 167 8.43 -21.70 -10.03
CA LEU A 167 8.94 -20.32 -10.02
C LEU A 167 7.81 -19.30 -9.87
N PHE A 168 6.69 -19.52 -10.57
CA PHE A 168 5.54 -18.65 -10.50
C PHE A 168 4.91 -18.63 -9.11
N VAL A 169 4.75 -19.80 -8.47
CA VAL A 169 4.26 -19.91 -7.09
C VAL A 169 5.18 -19.19 -6.12
N TRP A 170 6.50 -19.30 -6.29
CA TRP A 170 7.45 -18.58 -5.44
C TRP A 170 7.34 -17.05 -5.61
N GLN A 171 7.32 -16.56 -6.85
CA GLN A 171 7.27 -15.13 -7.18
C GLN A 171 5.93 -14.49 -6.75
N VAL A 172 4.80 -15.14 -7.07
CA VAL A 172 3.46 -14.58 -6.86
C VAL A 172 2.90 -14.94 -5.49
N GLY A 173 3.25 -16.11 -4.94
CA GLY A 173 2.77 -16.57 -3.65
C GLY A 173 3.22 -15.68 -2.49
N GLY A 174 4.46 -15.18 -2.52
CA GLY A 174 4.96 -14.22 -1.54
C GLY A 174 4.18 -12.90 -1.57
N PHE A 175 3.84 -12.40 -2.77
CA PHE A 175 3.03 -11.20 -2.95
C PHE A 175 1.59 -11.41 -2.45
N MET A 176 0.96 -12.51 -2.83
CA MET A 176 -0.42 -12.86 -2.42
C MET A 176 -0.54 -13.01 -0.90
N ARG A 177 0.39 -13.73 -0.27
CA ARG A 177 0.39 -13.94 1.19
C ARG A 177 0.55 -12.62 1.97
N ARG A 178 1.38 -11.70 1.48
CA ARG A 178 1.60 -10.40 2.12
C ARG A 178 0.49 -9.38 1.83
N ASN A 179 -0.21 -9.50 0.71
CA ASN A 179 -1.32 -8.62 0.33
C ASN A 179 -2.71 -9.18 0.65
N GLN A 180 -2.79 -10.24 1.45
CA GLN A 180 -4.08 -10.81 1.88
C GLN A 180 -4.93 -9.72 2.56
N PRO A 181 -6.20 -9.53 2.14
CA PRO A 181 -7.08 -8.53 2.73
C PRO A 181 -7.31 -8.86 4.21
N ARG A 182 -6.98 -7.94 5.11
CA ARG A 182 -7.21 -8.08 6.55
C ARG A 182 -7.89 -6.83 7.08
N SER A 183 -8.84 -6.98 8.01
CA SER A 183 -9.30 -5.87 8.84
C SER A 183 -8.43 -5.79 10.09
N TYR A 184 -8.15 -4.59 10.57
CA TYR A 184 -7.41 -4.40 11.82
C TYR A 184 -8.13 -3.37 12.71
N SER A 185 -7.76 -3.29 13.99
CA SER A 185 -8.28 -2.29 14.94
C SER A 185 -7.23 -1.21 15.20
N PHE A 186 -7.63 -0.05 15.71
CA PHE A 186 -6.72 1.03 16.10
C PHE A 186 -5.63 0.55 17.07
N ASP A 187 -5.97 -0.43 17.91
CA ASP A 187 -5.13 -1.05 18.95
C ASP A 187 -4.19 -2.16 18.41
N GLN A 188 -4.40 -2.62 17.17
CA GLN A 188 -3.61 -3.69 16.55
C GLN A 188 -3.16 -3.31 15.14
N LEU A 189 -2.18 -2.42 15.05
CA LEU A 189 -1.57 -2.05 13.77
C LEU A 189 -0.86 -3.27 13.13
N PRO A 190 -1.11 -3.57 11.84
CA PRO A 190 -0.57 -4.74 11.17
C PRO A 190 0.94 -4.60 10.93
N ARG A 191 1.75 -5.37 11.68
CA ARG A 191 3.23 -5.38 11.63
C ARG A 191 3.85 -5.65 10.25
N GLY A 192 3.08 -6.15 9.28
CA GLY A 192 3.53 -6.43 7.91
C GLY A 192 3.10 -5.41 6.86
N ALA A 193 2.29 -4.41 7.22
CA ALA A 193 1.84 -3.34 6.33
C ALA A 193 2.35 -1.95 6.76
N LEU A 194 3.26 -1.94 7.74
CA LEU A 194 4.07 -0.81 8.18
C LEU A 194 5.52 -1.31 8.31
N PRO A 195 6.52 -0.44 8.07
CA PRO A 195 7.92 -0.77 8.33
C PRO A 195 8.21 -1.02 9.82
#